data_AF-A0A928JBU7-F1
#
_entry.id   AF-A0A928JBU7-F1
#
_cell.length_a   1.000
_cell.length_b   1.000
_cell.length_c   1.000
_cell.angle_alpha   90.00
_cell.angle_beta   90.00
_cell.angle_gamma   90.00
#
_symmetry.space_group_name_H-M   'P 1'
#
loop_
_entity.id
_entity.type
_entity.pdbx_description
1 polymer ?
#
loop_
_entity_poly.entity_id
_entity_poly.type
_entity_poly.pdbx_seq_one_letter_code
_entity_poly.pdbx_strand_id
1 'polypeptide(L)'
;MLLLNTDLLTEFNIDKDSFYEMVLDGKWTFDELFGVVEKVRIDADGDGEYTEKDTYGLGEFTYSNGAHFLFDSGIRATDRDENGYPYFILKNERTVNAYERIFRLFYEQEGVYYVPGAPTLEMFGNNQLLLLSAKFYFLDSLRDSDVNYSVIPMPKLDLSVEQYSSLAHNACLVLCVPIISTQVGNMTAVMEKTAYHYYCDVMPTYYEIVLKTKYRRDSSEASAQILDVVHDSLMTDFAYFYSHSLGNIISNINIILGGQDLNFASSYEKNARSYEKALSKLIDALQKEP
;
A
#
# COMPACT_ATOMS: atom_id res chain seq x y z
N MET A 1 -0.33 -2.64 -2.78
CA MET A 1 0.01 -3.71 -3.75
C MET A 1 1.19 -3.26 -4.61
N LEU A 2 1.90 -4.21 -5.22
CA LEU A 2 2.94 -3.95 -6.21
C LEU A 2 2.49 -4.46 -7.59
N LEU A 3 2.94 -3.79 -8.65
CA LEU A 3 3.00 -4.38 -9.98
C LEU A 3 4.37 -5.03 -10.15
N LEU A 4 4.39 -6.24 -10.67
CA LEU A 4 5.59 -6.99 -11.01
C LEU A 4 5.69 -7.13 -12.52
N ASN A 5 6.72 -6.52 -13.11
CA ASN A 5 7.04 -6.65 -14.52
C ASN A 5 7.63 -8.05 -14.79
N THR A 6 6.91 -8.88 -15.52
CA THR A 6 7.30 -10.27 -15.79
C THR A 6 8.35 -10.38 -16.91
N ASP A 7 8.47 -9.37 -17.76
CA ASP A 7 9.48 -9.32 -18.82
C ASP A 7 10.86 -9.12 -18.18
N LEU A 8 11.00 -8.11 -17.30
CA LEU A 8 12.23 -7.89 -16.54
C LEU A 8 12.54 -9.04 -15.57
N LEU A 9 11.53 -9.65 -14.94
CA LEU A 9 11.76 -10.81 -14.08
C LEU A 9 12.50 -11.92 -14.83
N THR A 10 12.09 -12.18 -16.08
CA THR A 10 12.72 -13.17 -16.97
C THR A 10 14.12 -12.73 -17.40
N GLU A 11 14.29 -11.45 -17.79
CA GLU A 11 15.58 -10.89 -18.21
C GLU A 11 16.67 -11.03 -17.13
N PHE A 12 16.29 -10.85 -15.87
CA PHE A 12 17.18 -11.02 -14.72
C PHE A 12 17.29 -12.46 -14.22
N ASN A 13 16.81 -13.44 -14.99
CA ASN A 13 16.84 -14.87 -14.66
C ASN A 13 16.18 -15.19 -13.32
N ILE A 14 15.12 -14.48 -12.96
CA ILE A 14 14.30 -14.78 -11.81
C ILE A 14 13.12 -15.61 -12.32
N ASP A 15 13.03 -16.86 -11.87
CA ASP A 15 11.98 -17.77 -12.32
C ASP A 15 10.60 -17.29 -11.83
N LYS A 16 9.69 -17.06 -12.77
CA LYS A 16 8.37 -16.48 -12.50
C LYS A 16 7.50 -17.41 -11.66
N ASP A 17 7.49 -18.70 -11.98
CA ASP A 17 6.65 -19.67 -11.30
C ASP A 17 7.11 -19.87 -9.85
N SER A 18 8.43 -19.97 -9.62
CA SER A 18 9.03 -19.99 -8.28
C SER A 18 8.72 -18.72 -7.48
N PHE A 19 8.72 -17.54 -8.13
CA PHE A 19 8.35 -16.28 -7.48
C PHE A 19 6.87 -16.30 -7.05
N TYR A 20 5.98 -16.78 -7.92
CA TYR A 20 4.56 -16.90 -7.60
C TYR A 20 4.29 -17.91 -6.49
N GLU A 21 4.95 -19.07 -6.52
CA GLU A 21 4.88 -20.05 -5.42
C GLU A 21 5.34 -19.44 -4.09
N MET A 22 6.44 -18.67 -4.08
CA MET A 22 6.88 -17.97 -2.88
C MET A 22 5.83 -16.98 -2.34
N VAL A 23 5.13 -16.25 -3.21
CA VAL A 23 4.04 -15.36 -2.80
C VAL A 23 2.86 -16.15 -2.26
N LEU A 24 2.41 -17.19 -2.96
CA LEU A 24 1.26 -18.02 -2.57
C LEU A 24 1.53 -18.80 -1.27
N ASP A 25 2.78 -19.22 -1.04
CA ASP A 25 3.24 -19.87 0.19
C ASP A 25 3.37 -18.89 1.38
N GLY A 26 3.13 -17.60 1.19
CA GLY A 26 3.28 -16.60 2.24
C GLY A 26 4.73 -16.32 2.62
N LYS A 27 5.68 -16.52 1.70
CA LYS A 27 7.12 -16.34 1.94
C LYS A 27 7.68 -15.03 1.39
N TRP A 28 6.87 -14.27 0.64
CA TRP A 28 7.27 -12.92 0.18
C TRP A 28 7.36 -11.95 1.37
N THR A 29 8.61 -11.60 1.73
CA THR A 29 8.95 -10.70 2.84
C THR A 29 9.82 -9.55 2.36
N PHE A 30 10.09 -8.57 3.24
CA PHE A 30 11.01 -7.50 2.89
C PHE A 30 12.42 -8.05 2.57
N ASP A 31 12.87 -9.16 3.16
CA ASP A 31 14.20 -9.72 2.84
C ASP A 31 14.26 -10.13 1.35
N GLU A 32 13.20 -10.78 0.88
CA GLU A 32 13.04 -11.16 -0.52
C GLU A 32 12.90 -9.93 -1.43
N LEU A 33 12.18 -8.89 -0.98
CA LEU A 33 12.10 -7.62 -1.70
C LEU A 33 13.50 -7.01 -1.89
N PHE A 34 14.27 -6.87 -0.82
CA PHE A 34 15.64 -6.33 -0.89
C PHE A 34 16.51 -7.14 -1.85
N GLY A 35 16.47 -8.48 -1.75
CA GLY A 35 17.28 -9.36 -2.59
C GLY A 35 16.90 -9.34 -4.07
N VAL A 36 15.63 -9.08 -4.40
CA VAL A 36 15.18 -8.95 -5.80
C VAL A 36 15.48 -7.55 -6.34
N VAL A 37 15.26 -6.51 -5.55
CA VAL A 37 15.53 -5.11 -5.95
C VAL A 37 17.01 -4.88 -6.19
N GLU A 38 17.89 -5.41 -5.33
CA GLU A 38 19.35 -5.27 -5.48
C GLU A 38 19.90 -5.85 -6.79
N LYS A 39 19.25 -6.88 -7.34
CA LYS A 39 19.66 -7.51 -8.59
C LYS A 39 19.40 -6.66 -9.82
N VAL A 40 18.48 -5.69 -9.72
CA VAL A 40 17.97 -4.95 -10.87
C VAL A 40 18.41 -3.50 -10.78
N ARG A 41 19.52 -3.22 -11.46
CA ARG A 41 20.02 -1.88 -11.71
C ARG A 41 20.85 -1.89 -13.00
N ILE A 42 20.40 -1.20 -14.04
CA ILE A 42 21.12 -1.11 -15.33
C ILE A 42 21.22 0.36 -15.71
N ASP A 43 22.46 0.82 -15.89
CA ASP A 43 22.80 2.03 -16.64
C ASP A 43 22.54 1.76 -18.13
N ALA A 44 21.42 2.25 -18.64
CA ALA A 44 20.88 1.88 -19.94
C ALA A 44 21.54 2.66 -21.08
N ASP A 45 22.01 3.89 -20.83
CA ASP A 45 22.70 4.72 -21.83
C ASP A 45 24.22 4.76 -21.66
N GLY A 46 24.75 4.13 -20.59
CA GLY A 46 26.17 3.89 -20.37
C GLY A 46 26.94 5.14 -19.96
N ASP A 47 26.27 6.15 -19.42
CA ASP A 47 26.86 7.44 -19.08
C ASP A 47 27.41 7.49 -17.63
N GLY A 48 27.15 6.46 -16.83
CA GLY A 48 27.56 6.33 -15.44
C GLY A 48 26.69 7.09 -14.43
N GLU A 49 25.67 7.80 -14.89
CA GLU A 49 24.65 8.44 -14.08
C GLU A 49 23.40 7.56 -14.01
N TYR A 50 22.65 7.64 -12.91
CA TYR A 50 21.44 6.84 -12.72
C TYR A 50 20.23 7.77 -12.66
N THR A 51 19.50 7.80 -13.76
CA THR A 51 18.41 8.72 -14.09
C THR A 51 17.11 7.97 -14.40
N GLU A 52 16.07 8.68 -14.81
CA GLU A 52 14.78 8.10 -15.24
C GLU A 52 14.86 7.28 -16.54
N LYS A 53 15.99 7.29 -17.25
CA LYS A 53 16.21 6.47 -18.45
C LYS A 53 16.64 5.04 -18.12
N ASP A 54 17.10 4.82 -16.90
CA ASP A 54 17.73 3.58 -16.47
C ASP A 54 16.72 2.57 -15.93
N THR A 55 17.18 1.33 -15.73
CA THR A 55 16.32 0.25 -15.22
C THR A 55 16.58 -0.01 -13.75
N TYR A 56 15.53 -0.18 -12.96
CA TYR A 56 15.59 -0.35 -11.50
C TYR A 56 14.67 -1.45 -10.98
N GLY A 57 15.02 -2.00 -9.83
CA GLY A 57 14.26 -3.03 -9.13
C GLY A 57 12.94 -2.54 -8.56
N LEU A 58 12.87 -1.27 -8.13
CA LEU A 58 11.65 -0.65 -7.62
C LEU A 58 11.62 0.83 -7.98
N GLY A 59 10.47 1.31 -8.46
CA GLY A 59 10.21 2.75 -8.61
C GLY A 59 9.29 3.28 -7.53
N GLU A 60 9.63 4.43 -6.96
CA GLU A 60 8.79 5.15 -6.02
C GLU A 60 8.88 6.67 -6.29
N PHE A 61 7.75 7.36 -6.20
CA PHE A 61 7.65 8.79 -6.52
C PHE A 61 7.24 9.65 -5.33
N THR A 62 6.93 9.04 -4.17
CA THR A 62 6.56 9.80 -2.98
C THR A 62 6.88 9.07 -1.67
N TYR A 63 7.46 9.81 -0.71
CA TYR A 63 7.59 9.34 0.67
C TYR A 63 6.23 9.08 1.33
N SER A 64 5.12 9.61 0.78
CA SER A 64 3.78 9.40 1.35
C SER A 64 3.33 7.95 1.30
N ASN A 65 3.96 7.12 0.46
CA ASN A 65 3.75 5.69 0.43
C ASN A 65 4.46 4.97 1.60
N GLY A 66 5.34 5.63 2.37
CA GLY A 66 6.03 5.01 3.52
C GLY A 66 5.08 4.40 4.54
N ALA A 67 4.00 5.10 4.89
CA ALA A 67 2.95 4.55 5.74
C ALA A 67 2.25 3.35 5.10
N HIS A 68 2.04 3.34 3.77
CA HIS A 68 1.48 2.17 3.08
C HIS A 68 2.39 0.96 3.22
N PHE A 69 3.69 1.09 2.92
CA PHE A 69 4.66 0.03 3.15
C PHE A 69 4.64 -0.47 4.61
N LEU A 70 4.50 0.44 5.58
CA LEU A 70 4.45 0.08 7.00
C LEU A 70 3.22 -0.78 7.32
N PHE A 71 2.01 -0.32 7.00
CA PHE A 71 0.78 -1.06 7.30
C PHE A 71 0.65 -2.35 6.48
N ASP A 72 1.05 -2.31 5.21
CA ASP A 72 1.03 -3.45 4.30
C ASP A 72 2.02 -4.54 4.71
N SER A 73 3.10 -4.18 5.42
CA SER A 73 4.04 -5.14 6.01
C SER A 73 3.46 -5.93 7.20
N GLY A 74 2.26 -5.59 7.66
CA GLY A 74 1.60 -6.22 8.81
C GLY A 74 1.68 -5.40 10.11
N ILE A 75 2.23 -4.18 10.08
CA ILE A 75 2.21 -3.29 11.26
C ILE A 75 0.80 -2.73 11.47
N ARG A 76 0.43 -2.55 12.74
CA ARG A 76 -0.80 -1.88 13.17
C ARG A 76 -0.44 -0.73 14.09
N ALA A 77 -1.25 0.33 14.03
CA ALA A 77 -1.08 1.50 14.87
C ALA A 77 -2.01 1.44 16.09
N THR A 78 -3.12 0.72 15.99
CA THR A 78 -4.13 0.60 17.05
C THR A 78 -4.56 -0.84 17.30
N ASP A 79 -4.97 -1.08 18.53
CA ASP A 79 -5.66 -2.29 18.97
C ASP A 79 -6.85 -1.90 19.86
N ARG A 80 -7.65 -2.87 20.32
CA ARG A 80 -8.84 -2.65 21.14
C ARG A 80 -8.72 -3.29 22.51
N ASP A 81 -9.14 -2.56 23.54
CA ASP A 81 -9.21 -3.10 24.90
C ASP A 81 -10.42 -4.05 25.08
N GLU A 82 -10.58 -4.59 26.29
CA GLU A 82 -11.68 -5.51 26.65
C GLU A 82 -13.09 -4.90 26.47
N ASN A 83 -13.19 -3.56 26.45
CA ASN A 83 -14.44 -2.83 26.25
C ASN A 83 -14.62 -2.38 24.78
N GLY A 84 -13.67 -2.70 23.90
CA GLY A 84 -13.67 -2.33 22.49
C GLY A 84 -13.13 -0.93 22.20
N TYR A 85 -12.54 -0.23 23.17
CA TYR A 85 -11.96 1.09 22.94
C TYR A 85 -10.60 0.99 22.26
N PRO A 86 -10.33 1.84 21.25
CA PRO A 86 -9.04 1.85 20.58
C PRO A 86 -7.95 2.40 21.49
N TYR A 87 -6.76 1.79 21.45
CA TYR A 87 -5.52 2.32 22.04
C TYR A 87 -4.35 2.17 21.08
N PHE A 88 -3.30 2.97 21.23
CA PHE A 88 -2.15 2.94 20.34
C PHE A 88 -1.18 1.80 20.68
N ILE A 89 -0.73 1.09 19.65
CA ILE A 89 0.32 0.06 19.74
C ILE A 89 1.54 0.36 18.86
N LEU A 90 1.57 1.52 18.20
CA LEU A 90 2.58 1.86 17.19
C LEU A 90 4.00 2.00 17.76
N LYS A 91 4.17 2.31 19.05
CA LYS A 91 5.48 2.43 19.69
C LYS A 91 5.97 1.08 20.21
N ASN A 92 6.57 0.29 19.33
CA ASN A 92 7.20 -0.99 19.68
C ASN A 92 8.41 -1.26 18.76
N GLU A 93 9.25 -2.23 19.15
CA GLU A 93 10.47 -2.59 18.41
C GLU A 93 10.19 -3.07 16.98
N ARG A 94 9.08 -3.78 16.76
CA ARG A 94 8.69 -4.28 15.43
C ARG A 94 8.37 -3.13 14.48
N THR A 95 7.65 -2.10 14.94
CA THR A 95 7.36 -0.91 14.14
C THR A 95 8.63 -0.12 13.86
N VAL A 96 9.54 0.01 14.82
CA VAL A 96 10.85 0.66 14.61
C VAL A 96 11.65 -0.09 13.54
N ASN A 97 11.73 -1.42 13.64
CA ASN A 97 12.40 -2.24 12.64
C ASN A 97 11.78 -2.07 11.24
N ALA A 98 10.45 -2.16 11.13
CA ALA A 98 9.77 -1.97 9.85
C ALA A 98 10.04 -0.58 9.24
N TYR A 99 10.00 0.47 10.06
CA TYR A 99 10.32 1.82 9.63
C TYR A 99 11.76 1.95 9.13
N GLU A 100 12.74 1.43 9.88
CA GLU A 100 14.15 1.44 9.47
C GLU A 100 14.35 0.71 8.14
N ARG A 101 13.69 -0.43 7.93
CA ARG A 101 13.76 -1.15 6.66
C ARG A 101 13.18 -0.37 5.50
N ILE A 102 12.06 0.32 5.70
CA ILE A 102 11.45 1.19 4.68
C ILE A 102 12.37 2.38 4.36
N PHE A 103 12.97 2.99 5.40
CA PHE A 103 13.96 4.04 5.22
C PHE A 103 15.12 3.58 4.35
N ARG A 104 15.73 2.43 4.68
CA ARG A 104 16.85 1.89 3.90
C ARG A 104 16.46 1.54 2.48
N LEU A 105 15.25 1.02 2.28
CA LEU A 105 14.74 0.75 0.94
C LEU A 105 14.67 2.04 0.11
N PHE A 106 14.21 3.15 0.69
CA PHE A 106 14.00 4.39 -0.05
C PHE A 106 15.29 5.20 -0.26
N TYR A 107 16.23 5.13 0.70
CA TYR A 107 17.37 6.05 0.77
C TYR A 107 18.74 5.37 0.68
N GLU A 108 18.84 4.06 0.83
CA GLU A 108 20.11 3.32 0.85
C GLU A 108 20.19 2.19 -0.18
N GLN A 109 19.05 1.70 -0.68
CA GLN A 109 19.03 0.65 -1.69
C GLN A 109 19.15 1.24 -3.10
N GLU A 110 20.29 1.03 -3.73
CA GLU A 110 20.64 1.52 -5.06
C GLU A 110 19.74 0.98 -6.20
N GLY A 111 19.14 -0.21 -6.00
CA GLY A 111 18.14 -0.75 -6.92
C GLY A 111 16.78 -0.05 -6.86
N VAL A 112 16.60 0.96 -5.99
CA VAL A 112 15.38 1.78 -5.91
C VAL A 112 15.59 3.11 -6.61
N TYR A 113 14.75 3.41 -7.59
CA TYR A 113 14.61 4.75 -8.13
C TYR A 113 13.58 5.52 -7.32
N TYR A 114 14.05 6.28 -6.33
CA TYR A 114 13.22 7.18 -5.53
C TYR A 114 13.53 8.64 -5.85
N VAL A 115 12.69 9.26 -6.66
CA VAL A 115 12.73 10.70 -6.96
C VAL A 115 11.33 11.29 -6.79
N PRO A 116 11.12 12.25 -5.86
CA PRO A 116 9.82 12.87 -5.67
C PRO A 116 9.23 13.44 -6.97
N GLY A 117 8.05 12.96 -7.35
CA GLY A 117 7.36 13.39 -8.57
C GLY A 117 7.84 12.73 -9.88
N ALA A 118 8.74 11.74 -9.80
CA ALA A 118 9.17 10.99 -10.98
C ALA A 118 8.00 10.28 -11.69
N PRO A 119 8.08 10.13 -13.04
CA PRO A 119 7.04 9.49 -13.84
C PRO A 119 7.12 7.96 -13.76
N THR A 120 7.15 7.40 -12.54
CA THR A 120 7.35 5.97 -12.28
C THR A 120 6.34 5.05 -12.99
N LEU A 121 5.10 5.51 -13.20
CA LEU A 121 4.10 4.74 -13.96
C LEU A 121 4.46 4.65 -15.46
N GLU A 122 4.99 5.73 -16.04
CA GLU A 122 5.49 5.75 -17.42
C GLU A 122 6.74 4.88 -17.53
N MET A 123 7.67 5.00 -16.58
CA MET A 123 8.86 4.15 -16.51
C MET A 123 8.51 2.65 -16.45
N PHE A 124 7.51 2.28 -15.64
CA PHE A 124 7.02 0.90 -15.59
C PHE A 124 6.42 0.47 -16.94
N GLY A 125 5.61 1.33 -17.57
CA GLY A 125 5.05 1.12 -18.91
C GLY A 125 6.11 0.93 -20.00
N ASN A 126 7.27 1.58 -19.83
CA ASN A 126 8.43 1.52 -20.74
C ASN A 126 9.42 0.39 -20.41
N ASN A 127 9.03 -0.58 -19.55
CA ASN A 127 9.87 -1.71 -19.16
C ASN A 127 11.15 -1.31 -18.39
N GLN A 128 11.10 -0.23 -17.60
CA GLN A 128 12.27 0.28 -16.85
C GLN A 128 12.21 -0.03 -15.35
N LEU A 129 11.11 -0.61 -14.85
CA LEU A 129 10.94 -0.93 -13.42
C LEU A 129 10.48 -2.37 -13.26
N LEU A 130 11.20 -3.15 -12.44
CA LEU A 130 10.77 -4.51 -12.08
C LEU A 130 9.53 -4.46 -11.19
N LEU A 131 9.54 -3.61 -10.16
CA LEU A 131 8.43 -3.41 -9.23
C LEU A 131 7.94 -1.96 -9.24
N LEU A 132 6.63 -1.76 -9.11
CA LEU A 132 6.03 -0.45 -8.91
C LEU A 132 4.98 -0.50 -7.79
N SER A 133 5.10 0.41 -6.82
CA SER A 133 4.04 0.68 -5.83
C SER A 133 2.81 1.29 -6.52
N ALA A 134 1.68 0.58 -6.49
CA ALA A 134 0.51 0.94 -7.28
C ALA A 134 -0.82 0.79 -6.53
N LYS A 135 -1.87 1.33 -7.15
CA LYS A 135 -3.28 1.15 -6.78
C LYS A 135 -4.05 0.66 -8.01
N PHE A 136 -5.17 -0.05 -7.83
CA PHE A 136 -5.92 -0.65 -8.94
C PHE A 136 -6.35 0.34 -10.04
N TYR A 137 -6.59 1.61 -9.69
CA TYR A 137 -6.97 2.61 -10.68
C TYR A 137 -5.82 3.00 -11.64
N PHE A 138 -4.56 2.72 -11.31
CA PHE A 138 -3.43 2.95 -12.23
C PHE A 138 -3.36 1.93 -13.38
N LEU A 139 -4.03 0.77 -13.24
CA LEU A 139 -3.97 -0.27 -14.26
C LEU A 139 -4.55 0.16 -15.61
N ASP A 140 -5.52 1.07 -15.60
CA ASP A 140 -6.11 1.63 -16.84
C ASP A 140 -5.08 2.44 -17.64
N SER A 141 -4.17 3.15 -16.96
CA SER A 141 -3.09 3.89 -17.61
C SER A 141 -2.01 3.01 -18.25
N LEU A 142 -1.96 1.72 -17.88
CA LEU A 142 -1.07 0.72 -18.45
C LEU A 142 -1.76 -0.12 -19.52
N ARG A 143 -2.92 0.31 -20.03
CA ARG A 143 -3.66 -0.44 -21.05
C ARG A 143 -3.03 -0.35 -22.43
N ASP A 144 -2.43 0.78 -22.75
CA ASP A 144 -1.81 1.03 -24.06
C ASP A 144 -0.30 0.69 -24.06
N SER A 145 0.26 0.26 -22.93
CA SER A 145 1.64 -0.23 -22.86
C SER A 145 1.75 -1.71 -23.25
N ASP A 146 2.95 -2.08 -23.71
CA ASP A 146 3.30 -3.45 -24.09
C ASP A 146 3.90 -4.27 -22.94
N VAL A 147 4.15 -3.66 -21.78
CA VAL A 147 4.71 -4.34 -20.61
C VAL A 147 3.80 -5.46 -20.11
N ASN A 148 4.37 -6.64 -19.91
CA ASN A 148 3.68 -7.74 -19.24
C ASN A 148 3.91 -7.65 -17.73
N TYR A 149 2.83 -7.76 -16.97
CA TYR A 149 2.92 -7.67 -15.52
C TYR A 149 1.86 -8.52 -14.79
N SER A 150 2.14 -8.77 -13.52
CA SER A 150 1.20 -9.29 -12.54
C SER A 150 1.05 -8.35 -11.36
N VAL A 151 -0.09 -8.43 -10.67
CA VAL A 151 -0.30 -7.76 -9.39
C VAL A 151 0.16 -8.70 -8.28
N ILE A 152 0.95 -8.22 -7.33
CA ILE A 152 1.39 -8.98 -6.16
C ILE A 152 1.12 -8.19 -4.87
N PRO A 153 0.97 -8.85 -3.70
CA PRO A 153 0.88 -8.15 -2.43
C PRO A 153 2.17 -7.41 -2.13
N MET A 154 2.07 -6.39 -1.29
CA MET A 154 3.25 -5.85 -0.63
C MET A 154 3.88 -6.94 0.26
N PRO A 155 5.20 -6.94 0.42
CA PRO A 155 5.87 -7.94 1.24
C PRO A 155 5.51 -7.80 2.72
N LYS A 156 5.43 -8.94 3.40
CA LYS A 156 5.36 -8.98 4.85
C LYS A 156 6.66 -8.47 5.46
N LEU A 157 6.62 -7.91 6.67
CA LEU A 157 7.84 -7.51 7.37
C LEU A 157 8.84 -8.67 7.45
N ASP A 158 8.35 -9.84 7.85
CA ASP A 158 9.10 -11.08 8.02
C ASP A 158 8.10 -12.25 8.10
N LEU A 159 8.61 -13.47 8.32
CA LEU A 159 7.79 -14.67 8.43
C LEU A 159 6.95 -14.77 9.72
N SER A 160 7.15 -13.87 10.70
CA SER A 160 6.30 -13.80 11.90
C SER A 160 4.98 -13.06 11.65
N VAL A 161 4.83 -12.40 10.51
CA VAL A 161 3.52 -11.96 10.01
C VAL A 161 2.91 -13.15 9.29
N GLU A 162 1.75 -13.63 9.73
CA GLU A 162 1.13 -14.83 9.14
C GLU A 162 0.56 -14.54 7.74
N GLN A 163 -0.30 -13.52 7.65
CA GLN A 163 -1.05 -13.18 6.44
C GLN A 163 -0.54 -11.88 5.81
N TYR A 164 -0.74 -11.74 4.49
CA TYR A 164 -0.55 -10.45 3.82
C TYR A 164 -1.53 -9.41 4.32
N SER A 165 -1.21 -8.14 4.07
CA SER A 165 -2.01 -6.99 4.48
C SER A 165 -2.05 -6.00 3.32
N SER A 166 -3.26 -5.63 2.88
CA SER A 166 -3.49 -4.66 1.82
C SER A 166 -4.32 -3.50 2.36
N LEU A 167 -3.65 -2.42 2.72
CA LEU A 167 -4.26 -1.23 3.31
C LEU A 167 -5.16 -0.53 2.30
N ALA A 168 -6.45 -0.45 2.64
CA ALA A 168 -7.40 0.39 1.94
C ALA A 168 -6.95 1.87 2.08
N HIS A 169 -6.62 2.49 0.94
CA HIS A 169 -6.25 3.91 0.92
C HIS A 169 -7.39 4.77 1.47
N ASN A 170 -7.07 5.87 2.16
CA ASN A 170 -8.04 6.78 2.77
C ASN A 170 -8.91 7.58 1.76
N ALA A 171 -8.82 7.27 0.47
CA ALA A 171 -9.63 7.89 -0.57
C ALA A 171 -10.94 7.09 -0.70
N CYS A 172 -11.86 7.30 0.25
CA CYS A 172 -13.19 6.70 0.23
C CYS A 172 -14.26 7.73 -0.13
N LEU A 173 -15.30 7.28 -0.83
CA LEU A 173 -16.49 8.10 -1.07
C LEU A 173 -17.34 8.12 0.21
N VAL A 174 -17.48 9.30 0.80
CA VAL A 174 -18.41 9.54 1.92
C VAL A 174 -19.57 10.39 1.41
N LEU A 175 -20.79 9.87 1.56
CA LEU A 175 -22.03 10.56 1.22
C LEU A 175 -22.72 11.03 2.50
N CYS A 176 -23.07 12.32 2.57
CA CYS A 176 -23.70 12.92 3.74
C CYS A 176 -25.07 13.51 3.38
N VAL A 177 -26.02 13.39 4.31
CA VAL A 177 -27.31 14.07 4.23
C VAL A 177 -27.27 15.37 5.05
N PRO A 178 -27.54 16.55 4.45
CA PRO A 178 -27.62 17.79 5.21
C PRO A 178 -28.73 17.71 6.26
N ILE A 179 -28.44 18.18 7.48
CA ILE A 179 -29.40 18.17 8.61
C ILE A 179 -30.70 18.95 8.33
N ILE A 180 -30.64 19.92 7.41
CA ILE A 180 -31.79 20.75 7.01
C ILE A 180 -32.67 20.08 5.94
N SER A 181 -32.30 18.90 5.45
CA SER A 181 -33.04 18.28 4.35
C SER A 181 -34.39 17.76 4.82
N THR A 182 -35.44 18.06 4.05
CA THR A 182 -36.80 17.57 4.30
C THR A 182 -37.06 16.19 3.69
N GLN A 183 -36.13 15.66 2.89
CA GLN A 183 -36.30 14.43 2.10
C GLN A 183 -35.40 13.28 2.58
N VAL A 184 -35.06 13.25 3.87
CA VAL A 184 -34.08 12.30 4.46
C VAL A 184 -34.39 10.85 4.09
N GLY A 185 -35.65 10.42 4.20
CA GLY A 185 -36.06 9.05 3.87
C GLY A 185 -35.80 8.66 2.42
N ASN A 186 -36.10 9.56 1.47
CA ASN A 186 -35.87 9.28 0.05
C ASN A 186 -34.38 9.23 -0.29
N MET A 187 -33.58 10.15 0.26
CA MET A 187 -32.14 10.18 -0.01
C MET A 187 -31.43 8.96 0.59
N THR A 188 -31.73 8.64 1.85
CA THR A 188 -31.16 7.46 2.51
C THR A 188 -31.57 6.16 1.83
N ALA A 189 -32.82 6.04 1.36
CA ALA A 189 -33.26 4.90 0.57
C ALA A 189 -32.49 4.76 -0.77
N VAL A 190 -32.21 5.88 -1.45
CA VAL A 190 -31.38 5.88 -2.68
C VAL A 190 -29.94 5.49 -2.36
N MET A 191 -29.35 6.04 -1.30
CA MET A 191 -27.99 5.72 -0.86
C MET A 191 -27.85 4.24 -0.52
N GLU A 192 -28.78 3.69 0.26
CA GLU A 192 -28.83 2.26 0.62
C GLU A 192 -28.93 1.37 -0.63
N LYS A 193 -29.87 1.70 -1.53
CA LYS A 193 -30.02 0.96 -2.79
C LYS A 193 -28.76 1.05 -3.67
N THR A 194 -28.09 2.19 -3.68
CA THR A 194 -26.83 2.38 -4.41
C THR A 194 -25.71 1.52 -3.81
N ALA A 195 -25.58 1.50 -2.48
CA ALA A 195 -24.63 0.64 -1.79
C ALA A 195 -24.90 -0.85 -2.04
N TYR A 196 -26.18 -1.27 -2.03
CA TYR A 196 -26.59 -2.63 -2.36
C TYR A 196 -26.15 -3.04 -3.78
N HIS A 197 -26.45 -2.23 -4.80
CA HIS A 197 -26.01 -2.53 -6.17
C HIS A 197 -24.49 -2.47 -6.32
N TYR A 198 -23.82 -1.59 -5.59
CA TYR A 198 -22.37 -1.54 -5.58
C TYR A 198 -21.77 -2.85 -5.06
N TYR A 199 -22.33 -3.38 -3.97
CA TYR A 199 -21.90 -4.63 -3.35
C TYR A 199 -22.26 -5.88 -4.19
N CYS A 200 -23.49 -5.97 -4.69
CA CYS A 200 -23.97 -7.17 -5.39
C CYS A 200 -23.56 -7.23 -6.86
N ASP A 201 -23.49 -6.10 -7.55
CA ASP A 201 -23.33 -6.06 -9.01
C ASP A 201 -21.96 -5.48 -9.41
N VAL A 202 -21.63 -4.28 -8.91
CA VAL A 202 -20.46 -3.51 -9.37
C VAL A 202 -19.15 -4.13 -8.91
N MET A 203 -18.98 -4.40 -7.62
CA MET A 203 -17.72 -4.94 -7.07
C MET A 203 -17.39 -6.33 -7.62
N PRO A 204 -18.32 -7.31 -7.67
CA PRO A 204 -18.04 -8.61 -8.27
C PRO A 204 -17.69 -8.51 -9.75
N THR A 205 -18.41 -7.67 -10.52
CA THR A 205 -18.11 -7.46 -11.95
C THR A 205 -16.75 -6.80 -12.15
N TYR A 206 -16.42 -5.79 -11.34
CA TYR A 206 -15.14 -5.12 -11.41
C TYR A 206 -14.00 -6.09 -11.11
N TYR A 207 -14.15 -6.92 -10.07
CA TYR A 207 -13.12 -7.87 -9.68
C TYR A 207 -12.97 -9.03 -10.69
N GLU A 208 -14.04 -9.79 -10.93
CA GLU A 208 -14.00 -11.02 -11.72
C GLU A 208 -13.86 -10.76 -13.22
N ILE A 209 -14.37 -9.64 -13.73
CA ILE A 209 -14.28 -9.32 -15.16
C ILE A 209 -13.18 -8.30 -15.41
N VAL A 210 -13.20 -7.14 -14.76
CA VAL A 210 -12.25 -6.07 -15.10
C VAL A 210 -10.84 -6.42 -14.65
N LEU A 211 -10.63 -6.77 -13.38
CA LEU A 211 -9.30 -7.04 -12.86
C LEU A 211 -8.75 -8.40 -13.33
N LYS A 212 -9.51 -9.49 -13.16
CA LYS A 212 -9.03 -10.85 -13.52
C LYS A 212 -8.93 -11.12 -15.02
N THR A 213 -9.62 -10.36 -15.88
CA THR A 213 -9.58 -10.58 -17.34
C THR A 213 -9.03 -9.41 -18.14
N LYS A 214 -9.55 -8.19 -17.96
CA LYS A 214 -9.20 -7.06 -18.84
C LYS A 214 -7.84 -6.45 -18.50
N TYR A 215 -7.51 -6.33 -17.21
CA TYR A 215 -6.25 -5.73 -16.76
C TYR A 215 -5.17 -6.76 -16.44
N ARG A 216 -5.52 -8.04 -16.40
CA ARG A 216 -4.56 -9.12 -16.22
C ARG A 216 -3.76 -9.32 -17.51
N ARG A 217 -2.45 -9.03 -17.48
CA ARG A 217 -1.52 -9.30 -18.60
C ARG A 217 -0.97 -10.72 -18.56
N ASP A 218 -0.74 -11.27 -17.37
CA ASP A 218 -0.36 -12.68 -17.19
C ASP A 218 -1.59 -13.59 -17.06
N SER A 219 -1.87 -14.39 -18.08
CA SER A 219 -3.04 -15.29 -18.11
C SER A 219 -2.94 -16.53 -17.22
N SER A 220 -1.84 -16.73 -16.48
CA SER A 220 -1.64 -17.88 -15.58
C SER A 220 -2.64 -17.91 -14.42
N GLU A 221 -2.93 -19.11 -13.95
CA GLU A 221 -3.79 -19.34 -12.78
C GLU A 221 -3.18 -18.74 -11.50
N ALA A 222 -1.87 -18.89 -11.33
CA ALA A 222 -1.13 -18.33 -10.20
C ALA A 222 -1.28 -16.79 -10.12
N SER A 223 -1.24 -16.08 -11.25
CA SER A 223 -1.49 -14.63 -11.27
C SER A 223 -2.91 -14.26 -10.77
N ALA A 224 -3.93 -15.05 -11.11
CA ALA A 224 -5.28 -14.84 -10.59
C ALA A 224 -5.39 -15.16 -9.09
N GLN A 225 -4.74 -16.23 -8.62
CA GLN A 225 -4.71 -16.58 -7.20
C GLN A 225 -3.99 -15.53 -6.35
N ILE A 226 -2.90 -14.94 -6.86
CA ILE A 226 -2.21 -13.85 -6.16
C ILE A 226 -3.09 -12.60 -6.10
N LEU A 227 -3.88 -12.32 -7.14
CA LEU A 227 -4.86 -11.24 -7.08
C LEU A 227 -5.90 -11.47 -5.97
N ASP A 228 -6.35 -12.72 -5.79
CA ASP A 228 -7.22 -13.11 -4.67
C ASP A 228 -6.54 -12.86 -3.32
N VAL A 229 -5.25 -13.18 -3.18
CA VAL A 229 -4.47 -12.85 -1.97
C VAL A 229 -4.47 -11.34 -1.69
N VAL A 230 -4.30 -10.49 -2.70
CA VAL A 230 -4.33 -9.02 -2.53
C VAL A 230 -5.73 -8.54 -2.13
N HIS A 231 -6.78 -9.07 -2.76
CA HIS A 231 -8.16 -8.72 -2.46
C HIS A 231 -8.58 -9.15 -1.04
N ASP A 232 -8.29 -10.40 -0.68
CA ASP A 232 -8.74 -11.00 0.58
C ASP A 232 -7.92 -10.52 1.79
N SER A 233 -6.76 -9.93 1.55
CA SER A 233 -5.93 -9.26 2.58
C SER A 233 -6.31 -7.80 2.83
N LEU A 234 -7.41 -7.30 2.24
CA LEU A 234 -7.86 -5.93 2.44
C LEU A 234 -8.07 -5.63 3.92
N MET A 235 -7.45 -4.56 4.40
CA MET A 235 -7.55 -4.14 5.80
C MET A 235 -7.59 -2.62 5.95
N THR A 236 -7.88 -2.19 7.17
CA THR A 236 -7.64 -0.81 7.62
C THR A 236 -7.24 -0.79 9.09
N ASP A 237 -6.90 0.39 9.61
CA ASP A 237 -6.53 0.62 11.00
C ASP A 237 -7.25 1.89 11.50
N PHE A 238 -7.68 1.90 12.78
CA PHE A 238 -8.42 3.02 13.34
C PHE A 238 -7.62 4.32 13.29
N ALA A 239 -6.33 4.28 13.60
CA ALA A 239 -5.47 5.46 13.51
C ALA A 239 -5.18 5.88 12.08
N TYR A 240 -5.21 4.95 11.12
CA TYR A 240 -5.12 5.31 9.70
C TYR A 240 -6.34 6.11 9.26
N PHE A 241 -7.55 5.64 9.59
CA PHE A 241 -8.79 6.32 9.23
C PHE A 241 -8.95 7.68 9.94
N TYR A 242 -8.72 7.73 11.26
CA TYR A 242 -8.88 8.94 12.07
C TYR A 242 -7.60 9.76 12.23
N SER A 243 -6.58 9.53 11.39
CA SER A 243 -5.24 10.12 11.53
C SER A 243 -5.28 11.62 11.84
N HIS A 244 -6.08 12.38 11.10
CA HIS A 244 -6.22 13.82 11.32
C HIS A 244 -6.74 14.19 12.72
N SER A 245 -7.82 13.55 13.16
CA SER A 245 -8.39 13.73 14.50
C SER A 245 -7.45 13.26 15.61
N LEU A 246 -6.48 12.39 15.29
CA LEU A 246 -5.48 11.84 16.21
C LEU A 246 -4.13 12.58 16.11
N GLY A 247 -4.13 13.85 15.71
CA GLY A 247 -2.92 14.68 15.66
C GLY A 247 -2.02 14.38 14.46
N ASN A 248 -2.61 13.90 13.36
CA ASN A 248 -1.92 13.50 12.13
C ASN A 248 -0.91 12.36 12.36
N ILE A 249 -1.18 11.44 13.30
CA ILE A 249 -0.26 10.37 13.71
C ILE A 249 0.33 9.60 12.51
N ILE A 250 -0.47 9.26 11.50
CA ILE A 250 0.02 8.54 10.31
C ILE A 250 0.75 9.46 9.35
N SER A 251 0.24 10.66 9.11
CA SER A 251 0.91 11.62 8.21
C SER A 251 2.29 12.02 8.76
N ASN A 252 2.45 12.03 10.09
CA ASN A 252 3.73 12.29 10.72
C ASN A 252 4.77 11.19 10.39
N ILE A 253 4.39 9.92 10.24
CA ILE A 253 5.30 8.85 9.79
C ILE A 253 5.90 9.21 8.42
N ASN A 254 5.04 9.62 7.49
CA ASN A 254 5.45 10.05 6.16
C ASN A 254 6.34 11.30 6.21
N ILE A 255 6.00 12.29 7.05
CA ILE A 255 6.80 13.52 7.20
C ILE A 255 8.20 13.20 7.76
N ILE A 256 8.31 12.30 8.74
CA ILE A 256 9.59 11.88 9.31
C ILE A 256 10.42 11.17 8.23
N LEU A 257 9.79 10.26 7.46
CA LEU A 257 10.46 9.56 6.36
C LEU A 257 10.95 10.53 5.29
N GLY A 258 10.07 11.43 4.82
CA GLY A 258 10.39 12.44 3.82
C GLY A 258 11.45 13.45 4.27
N GLY A 259 11.55 13.70 5.59
CA GLY A 259 12.62 14.47 6.22
C GLY A 259 13.93 13.70 6.40
N GLN A 260 14.01 12.47 5.91
CA GLN A 260 15.16 11.57 6.05
C GLN A 260 15.60 11.36 7.51
N ASP A 261 14.64 11.31 8.44
CA ASP A 261 14.92 11.00 9.84
C ASP A 261 14.69 9.51 10.13
N LEU A 262 15.76 8.78 10.46
CA LEU A 262 15.69 7.37 10.84
C LEU A 262 15.04 7.17 12.23
N ASN A 263 14.96 8.22 13.07
CA ASN A 263 14.58 8.10 14.48
C ASN A 263 13.07 8.19 14.72
N PHE A 264 12.30 7.29 14.13
CA PHE A 264 10.84 7.21 14.31
C PHE A 264 10.41 7.24 15.79
N ALA A 265 11.04 6.45 16.65
CA ALA A 265 10.67 6.33 18.06
C ALA A 265 10.76 7.67 18.83
N SER A 266 11.80 8.47 18.55
CA SER A 266 12.00 9.78 19.17
C SER A 266 10.92 10.77 18.71
N SER A 267 10.62 10.76 17.41
CA SER A 267 9.59 11.63 16.84
C SER A 267 8.17 11.26 17.30
N TYR A 268 7.89 9.96 17.50
CA TYR A 268 6.65 9.50 18.15
C TYR A 268 6.58 10.00 19.60
N GLU A 269 7.64 9.81 20.40
CA GLU A 269 7.65 10.16 21.82
C GLU A 269 7.39 11.65 22.07
N LYS A 270 7.95 12.52 21.23
CA LYS A 270 7.70 13.98 21.28
C LYS A 270 6.21 14.33 21.17
N ASN A 271 5.43 13.52 20.47
CA ASN A 271 4.02 13.77 20.19
C ASN A 271 3.05 12.86 20.95
N ALA A 272 3.54 11.84 21.65
CA ALA A 272 2.71 10.80 22.29
C ALA A 272 1.60 11.37 23.18
N ARG A 273 1.92 12.34 24.05
CA ARG A 273 0.91 12.98 24.92
C ARG A 273 -0.19 13.70 24.13
N SER A 274 0.16 14.28 22.98
CA SER A 274 -0.80 14.95 22.09
C SER A 274 -1.73 13.92 21.44
N TYR A 275 -1.18 12.81 20.97
CA TYR A 275 -1.95 11.70 20.39
C TYR A 275 -2.94 11.11 21.40
N GLU A 276 -2.49 10.81 22.63
CA GLU A 276 -3.36 10.24 23.68
C GLU A 276 -4.52 11.19 24.04
N LYS A 277 -4.23 12.50 24.14
CA LYS A 277 -5.27 13.51 24.39
C LYS A 277 -6.26 13.60 23.23
N ALA A 278 -5.78 13.50 22.00
CA ALA A 278 -6.60 13.52 20.80
C ALA A 278 -7.49 12.27 20.70
N LEU A 279 -6.96 11.10 21.02
CA LEU A 279 -7.69 9.83 21.10
C LEU A 279 -8.81 9.89 22.14
N SER A 280 -8.50 10.34 23.37
CA SER A 280 -9.50 10.51 24.43
C SER A 280 -10.65 11.42 23.97
N LYS A 281 -10.32 12.55 23.35
CA LYS A 281 -11.32 13.50 22.83
C LYS A 281 -12.18 12.89 21.72
N LEU A 282 -11.58 12.07 20.84
CA LEU A 282 -12.31 11.40 19.77
C LEU A 282 -13.27 10.36 20.34
N ILE A 283 -12.83 9.53 21.30
CA ILE A 283 -13.68 8.54 21.97
C ILE A 283 -14.88 9.24 22.63
N ASP A 284 -14.65 10.31 23.39
CA ASP A 284 -15.71 11.10 24.03
C ASP A 284 -16.70 11.68 23.02
N ALA A 285 -16.24 12.06 21.82
CA ALA A 285 -17.10 12.62 20.77
C ALA A 285 -17.97 11.54 20.14
N LEU A 286 -17.40 10.37 19.83
CA LEU A 286 -18.13 9.24 19.25
C LEU A 286 -19.17 8.64 20.19
N GLN A 287 -18.95 8.71 21.51
CA GLN A 287 -19.92 8.27 22.52
C GLN A 287 -21.11 9.23 22.72
N LYS A 288 -20.96 10.50 22.33
CA LYS A 288 -21.99 11.53 22.53
C LYS A 288 -22.99 11.60 21.39
N GLU A 289 -22.76 10.88 20.29
CA GLU A 289 -23.74 10.77 19.22
C GLU A 289 -24.82 9.75 19.61
N PRO A 290 -26.12 10.16 19.62
CA PRO A 290 -27.24 9.32 20.05
C PRO A 290 -27.62 8.21 19.06
#